data_AF-A0A2I0KWC8-F1
#
_entry.id   AF-A0A2I0KWC8-F1
#
_cell.length_a   1.000
_cell.length_b   1.000
_cell.length_c   1.000
_cell.angle_alpha   90.00
_cell.angle_beta   90.00
_cell.angle_gamma   90.00
#
_symmetry.space_group_name_H-M   'P 1'
#
loop_
_entity.id
_entity.type
_entity.pdbx_description
1 polymer ?
#
loop_
_entity_poly.entity_id
_entity_poly.type
_entity_poly.pdbx_seq_one_letter_code
_entity_poly.pdbx_strand_id
1 'polypeptide(L)'
;MSLQSQLTASISSSSSAFLALSNFNPSRAANVPVPAKRLGISYKTKVSRNANIAKLQAGYLFPEVARRRTAHLAKYPNAKVISLGIGDTTEPIPEAITSAMAQRSYGLLTLEGYSGYDLGIEEDDIFVSDGAKSDISRLQIVFGSDVTMAVQDPSYPAYVDSSVIMGQTGQYKEDNEKYANIEYMNCCHKGATGLTCPVCQGQWFDLNL
;
A
#
# COMPACT_ATOMS: atom_id res chain seq x y z
N MET A 1 28.18 -30.61 15.32
CA MET A 1 26.72 -30.51 15.17
C MET A 1 26.41 -29.08 14.81
N SER A 2 26.10 -28.84 13.52
CA SER A 2 25.93 -27.51 12.92
C SER A 2 24.48 -27.05 13.11
N LEU A 3 24.26 -25.87 13.71
CA LEU A 3 22.94 -25.24 13.80
C LEU A 3 22.60 -24.56 12.47
N GLN A 4 21.57 -25.07 11.79
CA GLN A 4 20.89 -24.37 10.71
C GLN A 4 20.08 -23.19 11.29
N SER A 5 20.45 -21.97 10.93
CA SER A 5 19.59 -20.80 11.11
C SER A 5 18.51 -20.83 10.02
N GLN A 6 17.26 -21.03 10.44
CA GLN A 6 16.11 -20.91 9.56
C GLN A 6 15.87 -19.42 9.27
N LEU A 7 16.06 -19.02 8.02
CA LEU A 7 15.65 -17.71 7.50
C LEU A 7 14.10 -17.69 7.45
N THR A 8 13.48 -17.00 8.39
CA THR A 8 12.04 -16.69 8.34
C THR A 8 11.81 -15.65 7.24
N ALA A 9 11.15 -16.07 6.17
CA ALA A 9 10.67 -15.16 5.13
C ALA A 9 9.48 -14.37 5.68
N SER A 10 9.64 -13.05 5.86
CA SER A 10 8.52 -12.14 6.14
C SER A 10 7.62 -12.06 4.91
N ILE A 11 6.44 -12.66 5.00
CA ILE A 11 5.39 -12.54 4.00
C ILE A 11 4.77 -11.14 4.18
N SER A 12 5.37 -10.13 3.55
CA SER A 12 4.76 -8.80 3.49
C SER A 12 3.60 -8.84 2.48
N SER A 13 2.43 -8.35 2.89
CA SER A 13 1.23 -8.17 2.05
C SER A 13 1.43 -7.14 0.91
N SER A 14 2.65 -6.63 0.71
CA SER A 14 3.01 -5.81 -0.43
C SER A 14 3.46 -6.71 -1.58
N SER A 15 2.53 -7.15 -2.43
CA SER A 15 2.80 -7.87 -3.68
C SER A 15 3.56 -6.99 -4.68
N SER A 16 4.86 -6.78 -4.43
CA SER A 16 5.79 -6.11 -5.34
C SER A 16 7.16 -6.81 -5.39
N ALA A 17 7.32 -7.95 -4.72
CA ALA A 17 8.59 -8.70 -4.64
C ALA A 17 8.65 -9.96 -5.53
N PHE A 18 7.76 -10.10 -6.52
CA PHE A 18 7.74 -11.24 -7.45
C PHE A 18 8.61 -11.00 -8.70
N LEU A 19 9.91 -10.70 -8.54
CA LEU A 19 10.86 -10.72 -9.68
C LEU A 19 12.31 -11.05 -9.30
N ALA A 20 12.57 -11.77 -8.21
CA ALA A 20 13.90 -12.33 -7.98
C ALA A 20 13.86 -13.53 -7.06
N LEU A 21 13.94 -14.74 -7.62
CA LEU A 21 14.65 -15.91 -7.09
C LEU A 21 14.40 -17.12 -7.99
N SER A 22 15.31 -17.38 -8.92
CA SER A 22 15.52 -18.71 -9.48
C SER A 22 16.94 -19.13 -9.11
N ASN A 23 17.05 -20.02 -8.11
CA ASN A 23 18.28 -20.70 -7.74
C ASN A 23 18.69 -21.65 -8.88
N PHE A 24 19.61 -21.21 -9.74
CA PHE A 24 20.30 -22.09 -10.68
C PHE A 24 21.74 -22.32 -10.26
N ASN A 25 22.10 -23.60 -10.19
CA ASN A 25 23.34 -24.17 -9.68
C ASN A 25 24.55 -23.77 -10.57
N PRO A 26 25.64 -23.20 -10.05
CA PRO A 26 26.75 -22.70 -10.87
C PRO A 26 27.79 -23.81 -11.05
N SER A 27 27.60 -24.70 -12.01
CA SER A 27 28.71 -25.55 -12.48
C SER A 27 28.55 -25.85 -13.96
N ARG A 28 29.55 -25.38 -14.74
CA ARG A 28 29.68 -25.37 -16.21
C ARG A 28 28.89 -24.30 -16.97
N ALA A 29 29.48 -23.12 -17.07
CA ALA A 29 29.36 -22.30 -18.28
C ALA A 29 30.77 -21.92 -18.73
N ALA A 30 31.20 -22.46 -19.88
CA ALA A 30 32.44 -22.07 -20.51
C ALA A 30 32.33 -20.60 -20.96
N ASN A 31 33.32 -19.78 -20.60
CA ASN A 31 33.41 -18.39 -21.05
C ASN A 31 33.68 -18.35 -22.55
N VAL A 32 32.65 -18.10 -23.36
CA VAL A 32 32.81 -17.66 -24.75
C VAL A 32 32.93 -16.13 -24.74
N PRO A 33 34.05 -15.54 -25.18
CA PRO A 33 34.17 -14.09 -25.22
C PRO A 33 33.31 -13.56 -26.38
N VAL A 34 32.21 -12.88 -26.04
CA VAL A 34 31.39 -12.15 -27.01
C VAL A 34 32.01 -10.75 -27.20
N PRO A 35 32.29 -10.30 -28.44
CA PRO A 35 32.91 -9.00 -28.67
C PRO A 35 31.98 -7.85 -28.26
N ALA A 36 32.58 -6.84 -27.65
CA ALA A 36 31.92 -5.66 -27.09
C ALA A 36 31.44 -4.66 -28.16
N LYS A 37 30.41 -3.88 -27.76
CA LYS A 37 29.73 -2.75 -28.42
C LYS A 37 28.64 -3.09 -29.44
N ARG A 38 27.40 -3.27 -28.95
CA ARG A 38 26.20 -2.78 -29.67
C ARG A 38 25.80 -1.43 -29.08
N LEU A 39 25.83 -0.39 -29.90
CA LEU A 39 25.05 0.82 -29.67
C LEU A 39 23.57 0.40 -29.66
N GLY A 40 23.02 0.14 -28.47
CA GLY A 40 21.64 -0.29 -28.30
C GLY A 40 20.70 0.86 -28.63
N ILE A 41 20.07 0.82 -29.79
CA ILE A 41 18.92 1.68 -30.09
C ILE A 41 17.82 1.32 -29.09
N SER A 42 17.51 2.25 -28.19
CA SER A 42 16.38 2.12 -27.26
C SER A 42 15.10 2.46 -28.00
N TYR A 43 14.32 1.44 -28.36
CA TYR A 43 13.00 1.62 -28.97
C TYR A 43 12.01 2.13 -27.91
N LYS A 44 11.25 3.18 -28.25
CA LYS A 44 10.18 3.74 -27.42
C LYS A 44 8.84 3.53 -28.11
N THR A 45 7.80 3.27 -27.32
CA THR A 45 6.43 3.19 -27.84
C THR A 45 5.92 4.59 -28.20
N LYS A 46 4.84 4.67 -28.99
CA LYS A 46 4.12 5.92 -29.29
C LYS A 46 2.98 6.19 -28.29
N VAL A 47 2.91 5.42 -27.20
CA VAL A 47 1.86 5.59 -26.18
C VAL A 47 2.29 6.71 -25.24
N SER A 48 1.49 7.78 -25.20
CA SER A 48 1.70 8.88 -24.28
C SER A 48 1.59 8.40 -22.84
N ARG A 49 2.53 8.82 -21.98
CA ARG A 49 2.44 8.57 -20.53
C ARG A 49 1.18 9.22 -19.97
N ASN A 50 0.49 8.52 -19.07
CA ASN A 50 -0.62 9.10 -18.32
C ASN A 50 -0.15 10.36 -17.56
N ALA A 51 -0.76 11.51 -17.85
CA ALA A 51 -0.43 12.80 -17.25
C ALA A 51 -0.64 12.81 -15.73
N ASN A 52 -1.62 12.05 -15.23
CA ASN A 52 -1.88 11.95 -13.79
C ASN A 52 -0.74 11.24 -13.04
N ILE A 53 -0.17 10.19 -13.64
CA ILE A 53 1.03 9.52 -13.08
C ILE A 53 2.25 10.45 -13.08
N ALA A 54 2.27 11.48 -13.91
CA ALA A 54 3.35 12.48 -13.92
C ALA A 54 3.18 13.56 -12.83
N LYS A 55 1.99 13.71 -12.24
CA LYS A 55 1.73 14.67 -11.13
C LYS A 55 2.34 14.21 -9.80
N LEU A 56 2.49 12.89 -9.61
CA LEU A 56 3.05 12.30 -8.40
C LEU A 56 4.49 12.79 -8.18
N GLN A 57 4.74 13.47 -7.06
CA GLN A 57 6.04 14.09 -6.74
C GLN A 57 7.16 13.09 -6.45
N ALA A 58 6.81 11.94 -5.86
CA ALA A 58 7.77 10.94 -5.44
C ALA A 58 7.17 9.53 -5.52
N GLY A 59 8.02 8.53 -5.25
CA GLY A 59 7.54 7.16 -5.01
C GLY A 59 6.70 7.10 -3.74
N TYR A 60 5.80 6.12 -3.67
CA TYR A 60 4.95 5.89 -2.51
C TYR A 60 5.77 5.79 -1.21
N LEU A 61 5.20 6.29 -0.10
CA LEU A 61 5.90 6.47 1.17
C LEU A 61 6.61 5.20 1.66
N PHE A 62 5.92 4.06 1.65
CA PHE A 62 6.46 2.83 2.23
C PHE A 62 7.60 2.19 1.41
N PRO A 63 7.54 2.13 0.07
CA PRO A 63 8.70 1.77 -0.75
C PRO A 63 9.93 2.62 -0.47
N GLU A 64 9.77 3.93 -0.23
CA GLU A 64 10.91 4.81 0.10
C GLU A 64 11.49 4.51 1.49
N VAL A 65 10.63 4.26 2.49
CA VAL A 65 11.08 3.82 3.84
C VAL A 65 11.82 2.49 3.75
N ALA A 66 11.31 1.53 2.99
CA ALA A 66 11.95 0.24 2.77
C ALA A 66 13.32 0.39 2.07
N ARG A 67 13.40 1.24 1.03
CA ARG A 67 14.66 1.54 0.32
C ARG A 67 15.71 2.12 1.28
N ARG A 68 15.32 3.06 2.13
CA ARG A 68 16.21 3.66 3.15
C ARG A 68 16.67 2.63 4.18
N ARG A 69 15.79 1.75 4.65
CA ARG A 69 16.15 0.64 5.54
C ARG A 69 17.20 -0.27 4.91
N THR A 70 17.01 -0.67 3.65
CA THR A 70 17.96 -1.54 2.92
C THR A 70 19.31 -0.86 2.75
N ALA A 71 19.33 0.43 2.37
CA ALA A 71 20.57 1.19 2.27
C ALA A 71 21.30 1.32 3.62
N HIS A 72 20.55 1.48 4.72
CA HIS A 72 21.11 1.54 6.07
C HIS A 72 21.75 0.20 6.48
N LEU A 73 21.09 -0.93 6.21
CA LEU A 73 21.62 -2.26 6.49
C LEU A 73 22.86 -2.58 5.65
N ALA A 74 22.90 -2.14 4.39
CA ALA A 74 24.09 -2.27 3.55
C ALA A 74 25.28 -1.45 4.09
N LYS A 75 25.00 -0.25 4.63
CA LYS A 75 26.02 0.62 5.23
C LYS A 75 26.49 0.13 6.60
N TYR A 76 25.60 -0.49 7.36
CA TYR A 76 25.89 -0.99 8.71
C TYR A 76 25.41 -2.45 8.86
N PRO A 77 26.15 -3.45 8.32
CA PRO A 77 25.72 -4.84 8.31
C PRO A 77 25.50 -5.46 9.71
N ASN A 78 26.17 -4.92 10.73
CA ASN A 78 26.07 -5.39 12.11
C ASN A 78 25.00 -4.64 12.93
N ALA A 79 24.29 -3.67 12.34
CA ALA A 79 23.25 -2.92 13.04
C ALA A 79 22.02 -3.79 13.28
N LYS A 80 21.58 -3.86 14.54
CA LYS A 80 20.30 -4.48 14.91
C LYS A 80 19.18 -3.46 14.73
N VAL A 81 18.63 -3.39 13.52
CA VAL A 81 17.56 -2.44 13.18
C VAL A 81 16.25 -2.88 13.82
N ILE A 82 15.63 -1.99 14.59
CA ILE A 82 14.26 -2.14 15.10
C ILE A 82 13.34 -1.31 14.21
N SER A 83 12.34 -1.93 13.60
CA SER A 83 11.43 -1.28 12.66
C SER A 83 10.15 -0.85 13.36
N LEU A 84 10.01 0.46 13.62
CA LEU A 84 8.82 1.09 14.20
C LEU A 84 8.16 2.08 13.23
N GLY A 85 8.42 1.93 11.93
CA GLY A 85 7.91 2.82 10.88
C GLY A 85 6.60 2.32 10.28
N ILE A 86 6.69 1.35 9.37
CA ILE A 86 5.51 0.73 8.76
C ILE A 86 4.78 -0.09 9.83
N GLY A 87 3.46 0.11 9.95
CA GLY A 87 2.59 -0.61 10.87
C GLY A 87 2.30 -2.05 10.44
N ASP A 88 3.34 -2.83 10.17
CA ASP A 88 3.22 -4.27 9.90
C ASP A 88 3.07 -5.01 11.23
N THR A 89 2.08 -5.90 11.31
CA THR A 89 1.83 -6.73 12.50
C THR A 89 2.95 -7.74 12.71
N THR A 90 3.47 -7.85 13.94
CA THR A 90 4.60 -8.73 14.27
C THR A 90 4.20 -9.99 15.02
N GLU A 91 3.06 -9.98 15.70
CA GLU A 91 2.61 -11.09 16.52
C GLU A 91 1.85 -12.14 15.70
N PRO A 92 1.92 -13.43 16.11
CA PRO A 92 1.12 -14.48 15.49
C PRO A 92 -0.38 -14.19 15.57
N ILE A 93 -1.12 -14.62 14.55
CA ILE A 93 -2.58 -14.62 14.59
C ILE A 93 -3.02 -15.58 15.72
N PRO A 94 -3.91 -15.17 16.64
CA PRO A 94 -4.42 -16.02 17.70
C PRO A 94 -4.95 -17.37 17.20
N GLU A 95 -4.65 -18.45 17.95
CA GLU A 95 -5.01 -19.83 17.58
C GLU A 95 -6.52 -20.01 17.37
N ALA A 96 -7.35 -19.31 18.13
CA ALA A 96 -8.80 -19.33 17.95
C ALA A 96 -9.21 -18.90 16.53
N ILE A 97 -8.55 -17.89 15.96
CA ILE A 97 -8.83 -17.38 14.62
C ILE A 97 -8.27 -18.33 13.57
N THR A 98 -7.02 -18.78 13.72
CA THR A 98 -6.41 -19.71 12.73
C THR A 98 -7.13 -21.05 12.67
N SER A 99 -7.55 -21.56 13.82
CA SER A 99 -8.37 -22.78 13.92
C SER A 99 -9.75 -22.59 13.31
N ALA A 100 -10.42 -21.47 13.59
CA ALA A 100 -11.71 -21.15 12.99
C ALA A 100 -11.61 -20.98 11.46
N MET A 101 -10.56 -20.32 10.96
CA MET A 101 -10.31 -20.20 9.52
C MET A 101 -10.07 -21.57 8.87
N ALA A 102 -9.27 -22.44 9.51
CA ALA A 102 -9.02 -23.80 9.01
C ALA A 102 -10.32 -24.63 9.00
N GLN A 103 -11.06 -24.61 10.11
CA GLN A 103 -12.34 -25.33 10.24
C GLN A 103 -13.37 -24.82 9.25
N ARG A 104 -13.51 -23.50 9.08
CA ARG A 104 -14.42 -22.91 8.08
C ARG A 104 -14.01 -23.29 6.67
N SER A 105 -12.70 -23.31 6.36
CA SER A 105 -12.21 -23.77 5.06
C SER A 105 -12.61 -25.23 4.79
N TYR A 106 -12.55 -26.10 5.79
CA TYR A 106 -13.06 -27.47 5.68
C TYR A 106 -14.59 -27.53 5.62
N GLY A 107 -15.29 -26.68 6.36
CA GLY A 107 -16.75 -26.61 6.40
C GLY A 107 -17.37 -26.18 5.06
N LEU A 108 -16.69 -25.29 4.32
CA LEU A 108 -17.07 -24.88 2.96
C LEU A 108 -17.03 -26.05 1.95
N LEU A 109 -16.43 -27.20 2.29
CA LEU A 109 -16.51 -28.42 1.48
C LEU A 109 -17.88 -29.11 1.57
N THR A 110 -18.75 -28.68 2.49
CA THR A 110 -20.05 -29.30 2.75
C THR A 110 -21.18 -28.32 2.49
N LEU A 111 -22.30 -28.82 1.96
CA LEU A 111 -23.51 -28.02 1.69
C LEU A 111 -24.08 -27.37 2.96
N GLU A 112 -23.99 -28.07 4.10
CA GLU A 112 -24.51 -27.59 5.39
C GLU A 112 -23.62 -26.50 6.03
N GLY A 113 -22.32 -26.50 5.73
CA GLY A 113 -21.34 -25.57 6.32
C GLY A 113 -21.21 -24.23 5.61
N TYR A 114 -21.97 -24.00 4.53
CA TYR A 114 -21.97 -22.76 3.76
C TYR A 114 -23.08 -21.81 4.26
N SER A 115 -22.71 -20.68 4.86
CA SER A 115 -23.66 -19.71 5.43
C SER A 115 -23.09 -18.28 5.57
N GLY A 116 -23.93 -17.23 5.47
CA GLY A 116 -23.54 -15.82 5.68
C GLY A 116 -23.55 -15.38 7.16
N TYR A 117 -23.36 -14.08 7.41
CA TYR A 117 -23.38 -13.44 8.74
C TYR A 117 -24.54 -12.43 8.83
N ASP A 118 -25.19 -12.30 9.99
CA ASP A 118 -26.37 -11.43 10.20
C ASP A 118 -26.07 -10.32 11.22
N LEU A 119 -26.05 -9.06 10.75
CA LEU A 119 -25.85 -7.85 11.56
C LEU A 119 -26.83 -6.71 11.18
N GLY A 120 -27.96 -7.02 10.52
CA GLY A 120 -28.83 -5.99 9.93
C GLY A 120 -28.18 -5.20 8.78
N ILE A 121 -27.10 -5.74 8.24
CA ILE A 121 -26.50 -5.41 6.95
C ILE A 121 -26.89 -6.59 6.05
N GLU A 122 -27.53 -6.33 4.92
CA GLU A 122 -27.93 -7.40 4.01
C GLU A 122 -26.70 -8.03 3.36
N GLU A 123 -26.74 -9.32 3.04
CA GLU A 123 -25.60 -10.01 2.40
C GLU A 123 -25.18 -9.31 1.09
N ASP A 124 -26.13 -8.70 0.38
CA ASP A 124 -25.94 -7.95 -0.86
C ASP A 124 -25.21 -6.59 -0.67
N ASP A 125 -25.09 -6.09 0.57
CA ASP A 125 -24.33 -4.87 0.89
C ASP A 125 -22.84 -5.17 1.18
N ILE A 126 -22.46 -6.45 1.30
CA ILE A 126 -21.11 -6.88 1.69
C ILE A 126 -20.28 -7.28 0.46
N PHE A 127 -19.27 -6.48 0.15
CA PHE A 127 -18.32 -6.77 -0.94
C PHE A 127 -17.00 -7.31 -0.36
N VAL A 128 -16.76 -8.62 -0.53
CA VAL A 128 -15.52 -9.27 -0.11
C VAL A 128 -14.37 -8.86 -1.03
N SER A 129 -13.24 -8.44 -0.46
CA SER A 129 -12.06 -8.02 -1.19
C SER A 129 -10.76 -8.62 -0.67
N ASP A 130 -9.69 -8.42 -1.44
CA ASP A 130 -8.30 -8.73 -1.09
C ASP A 130 -7.66 -7.68 -0.14
N GLY A 131 -8.42 -6.67 0.30
CA GLY A 131 -8.00 -5.73 1.34
C GLY A 131 -8.36 -4.27 1.07
N ALA A 132 -8.40 -3.49 2.14
CA ALA A 132 -8.87 -2.10 2.13
C ALA A 132 -8.09 -1.19 1.16
N LYS A 133 -6.80 -1.43 0.94
CA LYS A 133 -5.99 -0.61 0.03
C LYS A 133 -6.38 -0.79 -1.44
N SER A 134 -6.68 -2.04 -1.84
CA SER A 134 -7.20 -2.34 -3.18
C SER A 134 -8.57 -1.70 -3.36
N ASP A 135 -9.42 -1.77 -2.33
CA ASP A 135 -10.78 -1.21 -2.39
C ASP A 135 -10.81 0.31 -2.45
N ILE A 136 -9.91 1.02 -1.75
CA ILE A 136 -9.76 2.47 -1.91
C ILE A 136 -9.56 2.81 -3.39
N SER A 137 -8.70 2.06 -4.09
CA SER A 137 -8.46 2.30 -5.52
C SER A 137 -9.65 1.90 -6.39
N ARG A 138 -10.37 0.82 -6.06
CA ARG A 138 -11.58 0.39 -6.79
C ARG A 138 -12.72 1.40 -6.64
N LEU A 139 -12.95 1.90 -5.43
CA LEU A 139 -13.95 2.94 -5.16
C LEU A 139 -13.62 4.22 -5.91
N GLN A 140 -12.35 4.60 -5.98
CA GLN A 140 -11.93 5.77 -6.76
C GLN A 140 -12.18 5.59 -8.26
N ILE A 141 -12.09 4.37 -8.80
CA ILE A 141 -12.51 4.07 -10.17
C ILE A 141 -14.02 4.24 -10.34
N VAL A 142 -14.82 3.81 -9.36
CA VAL A 142 -16.28 3.97 -9.38
C VAL A 142 -16.68 5.44 -9.35
N PHE A 143 -16.05 6.26 -8.51
CA PHE A 143 -16.33 7.70 -8.45
C PHE A 143 -15.89 8.46 -9.71
N GLY A 144 -14.83 8.00 -10.38
CA GLY A 144 -14.30 8.63 -11.58
C GLY A 144 -13.49 9.90 -11.31
N SER A 145 -13.17 10.65 -12.37
CA SER A 145 -12.29 11.83 -12.30
C SER A 145 -12.98 13.12 -11.86
N ASP A 146 -14.31 13.17 -11.95
CA ASP A 146 -15.07 14.43 -11.92
C ASP A 146 -15.62 14.75 -10.52
N VAL A 147 -15.03 14.15 -9.48
CA VAL A 147 -15.36 14.39 -8.08
C VAL A 147 -14.26 15.16 -7.38
N THR A 148 -14.65 15.96 -6.39
CA THR A 148 -13.73 16.59 -5.45
C THR A 148 -13.69 15.78 -4.16
N MET A 149 -12.51 15.66 -3.54
CA MET A 149 -12.35 14.91 -2.29
C MET A 149 -11.95 15.82 -1.14
N ALA A 150 -12.31 15.40 0.07
CA ALA A 150 -11.78 15.95 1.32
C ALA A 150 -11.00 14.86 2.08
N VAL A 151 -9.85 15.21 2.66
CA VAL A 151 -9.03 14.30 3.48
C VAL A 151 -8.67 14.96 4.80
N GLN A 152 -8.54 14.15 5.86
CA GLN A 152 -7.95 14.63 7.11
C GLN A 152 -6.48 15.00 6.89
N ASP A 153 -5.99 15.97 7.66
CA ASP A 153 -4.60 16.41 7.64
C ASP A 153 -4.02 16.38 9.07
N PRO A 154 -3.15 15.40 9.41
CA PRO A 154 -2.58 14.36 8.53
C PRO A 154 -3.52 13.16 8.29
N SER A 155 -3.31 12.43 7.19
CA SER A 155 -4.03 11.18 6.88
C SER A 155 -3.17 10.16 6.15
N TYR A 156 -3.72 8.95 5.97
CA TYR A 156 -3.06 7.86 5.23
C TYR A 156 -2.88 8.26 3.74
N PRO A 157 -1.67 8.17 3.19
CA PRO A 157 -1.35 8.75 1.88
C PRO A 157 -2.09 8.11 0.69
N ALA A 158 -2.59 6.87 0.83
CA ALA A 158 -3.28 6.21 -0.28
C ALA A 158 -4.54 6.94 -0.73
N TYR A 159 -5.21 7.70 0.14
CA TYR A 159 -6.39 8.49 -0.24
C TYR A 159 -6.00 9.59 -1.24
N VAL A 160 -4.94 10.33 -0.96
CA VAL A 160 -4.46 11.41 -1.82
C VAL A 160 -3.83 10.85 -3.09
N ASP A 161 -2.97 9.84 -2.99
CA ASP A 161 -2.26 9.30 -4.15
C ASP A 161 -3.21 8.63 -5.17
N SER A 162 -4.23 7.91 -4.69
CA SER A 162 -5.25 7.32 -5.58
C SER A 162 -6.07 8.40 -6.31
N SER A 163 -6.41 9.49 -5.62
CA SER A 163 -7.11 10.63 -6.23
C SER A 163 -6.26 11.35 -7.29
N VAL A 164 -4.97 11.53 -7.03
CA VAL A 164 -4.02 12.09 -8.01
C VAL A 164 -3.98 11.21 -9.27
N ILE A 165 -3.87 9.88 -9.10
CA ILE A 165 -3.83 8.91 -10.21
C ILE A 165 -5.14 8.94 -11.02
N MET A 166 -6.28 9.02 -10.35
CA MET A 166 -7.60 9.11 -10.98
C MET A 166 -7.86 10.45 -11.70
N GLY A 167 -7.04 11.46 -11.42
CA GLY A 167 -7.12 12.76 -12.11
C GLY A 167 -8.08 13.75 -11.46
N GLN A 168 -8.51 13.50 -10.23
CA GLN A 168 -9.38 14.37 -9.45
C GLN A 168 -8.64 15.62 -8.93
N THR A 169 -7.30 15.64 -9.04
CA THR A 169 -6.46 16.71 -8.47
C THR A 169 -5.85 17.62 -9.53
N GLY A 170 -5.55 18.85 -9.12
CA GLY A 170 -4.69 19.76 -9.87
C GLY A 170 -3.19 19.46 -9.63
N GLN A 171 -2.35 20.47 -9.86
CA GLN A 171 -0.90 20.32 -9.66
C GLN A 171 -0.53 20.27 -8.18
N TYR A 172 0.59 19.62 -7.89
CA TYR A 172 1.23 19.71 -6.59
C TYR A 172 1.72 21.14 -6.34
N LYS A 173 1.51 21.64 -5.12
CA LYS A 173 1.96 22.95 -4.67
C LYS A 173 3.08 22.72 -3.65
N GLU A 174 4.30 23.12 -4.01
CA GLU A 174 5.47 22.95 -3.15
C GLU A 174 5.37 23.80 -1.87
N ASP A 175 4.78 24.99 -1.94
CA ASP A 175 4.69 25.94 -0.81
C ASP A 175 3.96 25.37 0.42
N ASN A 176 3.04 24.44 0.22
CA ASN A 176 2.22 23.87 1.29
C ASN A 176 2.16 22.34 1.27
N GLU A 177 3.02 21.70 0.48
CA GLU A 177 3.15 20.25 0.32
C GLU A 177 1.82 19.51 0.03
N LYS A 178 0.93 20.14 -0.77
CA LYS A 178 -0.44 19.66 -1.03
C LYS A 178 -0.79 19.67 -2.51
N TYR A 179 -1.75 18.84 -2.92
CA TYR A 179 -2.31 18.89 -4.27
C TYR A 179 -3.48 19.87 -4.33
N ALA A 180 -3.60 20.60 -5.45
CA ALA A 180 -4.77 21.43 -5.69
C ALA A 180 -6.03 20.56 -5.89
N ASN A 181 -7.21 21.13 -5.63
CA ASN A 181 -8.52 20.46 -5.78
C ASN A 181 -8.77 19.31 -4.79
N ILE A 182 -8.08 19.33 -3.64
CA ILE A 182 -8.36 18.50 -2.47
C ILE A 182 -8.65 19.45 -1.30
N GLU A 183 -9.72 19.20 -0.57
CA GLU A 183 -10.00 19.89 0.69
C GLU A 183 -9.25 19.18 1.84
N TYR A 184 -8.33 19.89 2.50
CA TYR A 184 -7.53 19.33 3.59
C TYR A 184 -8.09 19.77 4.93
N MET A 185 -8.76 18.84 5.61
CA MET A 185 -9.38 19.06 6.91
C MET A 185 -8.34 18.93 8.02
N ASN A 186 -7.80 20.07 8.46
CA ASN A 186 -6.78 20.13 9.49
C ASN A 186 -7.27 19.48 10.79
N CYS A 187 -6.52 18.52 11.30
CA CYS A 187 -6.77 17.87 12.57
C CYS A 187 -5.89 18.52 13.65
N CYS A 188 -6.44 19.48 14.41
CA CYS A 188 -5.68 20.09 15.50
C CYS A 188 -5.78 19.25 16.79
N HIS A 189 -4.66 19.16 17.51
CA HIS A 189 -4.60 18.59 18.85
C HIS A 189 -5.27 19.56 19.83
N LYS A 190 -6.09 19.07 20.77
CA LYS A 190 -6.60 19.88 21.88
C LYS A 190 -5.44 20.26 22.81
N GLY A 191 -4.72 21.32 22.48
CA GLY A 191 -3.63 21.85 23.29
C GLY A 191 -3.30 23.29 22.92
N ALA A 192 -3.56 24.19 23.87
CA ALA A 192 -3.14 25.61 23.97
C ALA A 192 -4.11 26.75 23.55
N THR A 193 -5.11 26.57 22.68
CA THR A 193 -5.98 27.72 22.27
C THR A 193 -7.48 27.56 22.54
N GLY A 194 -7.94 26.47 23.17
CA GLY A 194 -9.36 26.30 23.54
C GLY A 194 -10.33 26.16 22.36
N LEU A 195 -9.84 26.20 21.11
CA LEU A 195 -10.65 25.96 19.92
C LEU A 195 -10.81 24.45 19.72
N THR A 196 -12.05 23.97 19.79
CA THR A 196 -12.41 22.58 19.49
C THR A 196 -12.32 22.32 17.99
N CYS A 197 -11.51 21.36 17.57
CA CYS A 197 -11.52 20.85 16.19
C CYS A 197 -12.72 19.90 16.00
N PRO A 198 -13.68 20.18 15.11
CA PRO A 198 -14.84 19.29 14.96
C PRO A 198 -14.48 17.99 14.21
N VAL A 199 -13.49 18.05 13.32
CA VAL A 199 -13.14 16.96 12.37
C VAL A 199 -12.66 15.69 13.07
N CYS A 200 -11.76 15.77 14.06
CA CYS A 200 -11.23 14.58 14.72
C CYS A 200 -12.14 14.07 15.86
N GLN A 201 -13.26 14.76 16.12
CA GLN A 201 -14.24 14.39 17.17
C GLN A 201 -15.53 13.77 16.59
N GLY A 202 -15.59 13.48 15.28
CA GLY A 202 -16.78 12.88 14.67
C GLY A 202 -17.95 13.84 14.49
N GLN A 203 -17.72 15.15 14.58
CA GLN A 203 -18.70 16.14 14.15
C GLN A 203 -18.56 16.32 12.64
N TRP A 204 -19.45 15.66 11.90
CA TRP A 204 -19.62 15.86 10.47
C TRP A 204 -19.99 17.32 10.23
N PHE A 205 -19.14 18.06 9.51
CA PHE A 205 -19.54 19.34 8.95
C PHE A 205 -20.52 19.07 7.82
N ASP A 206 -21.68 19.74 7.85
CA ASP A 206 -22.58 19.86 6.70
C ASP A 206 -21.82 20.52 5.54
N LEU A 207 -21.23 19.71 4.67
CA LEU A 207 -20.74 20.14 3.37
C LEU A 207 -21.97 20.32 2.48
N ASN A 208 -22.62 21.47 2.56
CA ASN A 208 -23.51 21.94 1.51
C ASN A 208 -22.65 22.27 0.28
N LEU A 209 -22.52 21.29 -0.62
CA LEU A 209 -22.13 21.46 -2.01
C LEU A 209 -23.38 21.65 -2.86
#